data_AF-B1XNE2-F1
#
_entry.id   AF-B1XNE2-F1
#
_cell.length_a   1.000
_cell.length_b   1.000
_cell.length_c   1.000
_cell.angle_alpha   90.00
_cell.angle_beta   90.00
_cell.angle_gamma   90.00
#
_symmetry.space_group_name_H-M   'P 1'
#
loop_
_entity.id
_entity.type
_entity.pdbx_description
1 polymer ?
#
loop_
_entity_poly.entity_id
_entity_poly.type
_entity_poly.pdbx_seq_one_letter_code
_entity_poly.pdbx_strand_id
1 'polypeptide(L)'
;MKAKALPRSLSPKQTATTGPNWFNQLLWALIGVSLTIGGTFIEAHRLNLPWDWSTAGLQTQSLGIYCQVAAVLLTGCLGGKNAGIIAQIAYILIGLFWLPVFSQGGKLGYLTEPTFGYILGFIPAAGICGWLAFRYVLSLEALALSAFCGLIALHSCGILYLMGLTLLEKLQATELSLLQAIALYSVTPFPSQLMLVCGVAVVAYGVRRILFY
;
A
#
# COMPACT_ATOMS: atom_id res chain seq x y z
N MET A 1 40.26 15.91 47.98
CA MET A 1 40.18 16.75 46.77
C MET A 1 39.43 15.97 45.69
N LYS A 2 38.19 16.38 45.35
CA LYS A 2 37.41 15.78 44.25
C LYS A 2 37.85 16.44 42.93
N ALA A 3 38.47 15.69 42.04
CA ALA A 3 38.69 16.12 40.66
C ALA A 3 37.50 15.66 39.81
N LYS A 4 36.64 16.62 39.47
CA LYS A 4 35.49 16.51 38.57
C LYS A 4 36.03 16.72 37.15
N ALA A 5 36.14 15.66 36.34
CA ALA A 5 36.44 15.78 34.91
C ALA A 5 35.13 15.82 34.11
N LEU A 6 35.02 16.82 33.24
CA LEU A 6 33.83 17.21 32.48
C LEU A 6 33.33 16.15 31.48
N PRO A 7 32.03 16.14 31.15
CA PRO A 7 31.48 15.32 30.08
C PRO A 7 32.01 15.76 28.71
N ARG A 8 32.41 14.77 27.90
CA ARG A 8 32.72 14.93 26.46
C ARG A 8 31.57 15.65 25.76
N SER A 9 31.92 16.73 25.09
CA SER A 9 31.07 17.59 24.26
C SER A 9 30.22 16.80 23.28
N LEU A 10 28.90 16.94 23.42
CA LEU A 10 27.93 16.63 22.37
C LEU A 10 28.21 17.54 21.17
N SER A 11 28.55 16.95 20.03
CA SER A 11 28.68 17.63 18.75
C SER A 11 27.36 18.30 18.36
N PRO A 12 27.36 19.57 17.93
CA PRO A 12 26.15 20.29 17.55
C PRO A 12 25.61 19.81 16.19
N LYS A 13 24.29 19.53 16.17
CA LYS A 13 23.36 19.58 15.03
C LYS A 13 23.96 19.49 13.62
N GLN A 14 23.86 18.30 13.01
CA GLN A 14 23.54 18.21 11.59
C GLN A 14 22.02 18.08 11.43
N THR A 15 21.30 19.16 11.76
CA THR A 15 19.94 19.35 11.28
C THR A 15 20.03 20.13 9.97
N ALA A 16 20.29 19.42 8.88
CA ALA A 16 19.98 19.95 7.56
C ALA A 16 18.45 19.98 7.44
N THR A 17 17.84 21.07 7.91
CA THR A 17 16.43 21.39 7.70
C THR A 17 16.27 21.84 6.25
N THR A 18 16.30 20.91 5.30
CA THR A 18 15.52 21.13 4.08
C THR A 18 14.08 20.83 4.49
N GLY A 19 13.20 21.83 4.44
CA GLY A 19 11.76 21.57 4.51
C GLY A 19 11.36 20.48 3.51
N PRO A 20 10.15 19.90 3.63
CA PRO A 20 9.70 18.91 2.66
C PRO A 20 9.91 19.44 1.24
N ASN A 21 10.82 18.83 0.49
CA ASN A 21 11.12 19.25 -0.86
C ASN A 21 9.90 18.88 -1.71
N TRP A 22 8.97 19.83 -1.83
CA TRP A 22 7.63 19.64 -2.37
C TRP A 22 7.69 19.02 -3.77
N PHE A 23 8.74 19.36 -4.53
CA PHE A 23 9.02 18.80 -5.85
C PHE A 23 9.27 17.28 -5.76
N ASN A 24 10.11 16.83 -4.83
CA ASN A 24 10.36 15.40 -4.63
C ASN A 24 9.08 14.66 -4.18
N GLN A 25 8.25 15.29 -3.34
CA GLN A 25 6.97 14.71 -2.94
C GLN A 25 6.02 14.56 -4.13
N LEU A 26 5.99 15.55 -5.02
CA LEU A 26 5.18 15.52 -6.22
C LEU A 26 5.67 14.46 -7.22
N LEU A 27 6.99 14.34 -7.42
CA LEU A 27 7.56 13.28 -8.25
C LEU A 27 7.20 11.89 -7.71
N TRP A 28 7.38 11.65 -6.41
CA TRP A 28 6.99 10.38 -5.79
C TRP A 28 5.48 10.14 -5.87
N ALA A 29 4.67 11.19 -5.75
CA ALA A 29 3.23 11.07 -5.89
C ALA A 29 2.81 10.70 -7.33
N LEU A 30 3.46 11.27 -8.35
CA LEU A 30 3.22 10.94 -9.76
C LEU A 30 3.64 9.51 -10.08
N ILE A 31 4.81 9.08 -9.60
CA ILE A 31 5.27 7.69 -9.70
C ILE A 31 4.23 6.79 -9.01
N GLY A 32 3.80 7.16 -7.81
CA GLY A 32 2.83 6.41 -7.03
C GLY A 32 1.49 6.23 -7.73
N VAL A 33 0.91 7.31 -8.25
CA VAL A 33 -0.33 7.25 -9.07
C VAL A 33 -0.15 6.33 -10.27
N SER A 34 0.97 6.47 -10.98
CA SER A 34 1.24 5.68 -12.19
C SER A 34 1.36 4.20 -11.85
N LEU A 35 2.04 3.87 -10.74
CA LEU A 35 2.14 2.51 -10.23
C LEU A 35 0.78 1.96 -9.79
N THR A 36 -0.05 2.74 -9.10
CA THR A 36 -1.39 2.30 -8.68
C THR A 36 -2.29 2.04 -9.88
N ILE A 37 -2.28 2.93 -10.89
CA ILE A 37 -3.06 2.73 -12.13
C ILE A 37 -2.57 1.49 -12.89
N GLY A 38 -1.26 1.35 -13.12
CA GLY A 38 -0.70 0.17 -13.79
C GLY A 38 -0.98 -1.12 -13.02
N GLY A 39 -0.89 -1.05 -11.69
CA GLY A 39 -1.18 -2.16 -10.78
C GLY A 39 -2.64 -2.62 -10.81
N THR A 40 -3.59 -1.77 -11.22
CA THR A 40 -5.00 -2.17 -11.40
C THR A 40 -5.20 -3.15 -12.56
N PHE A 41 -4.31 -3.14 -13.57
CA PHE A 41 -4.44 -3.96 -14.78
C PHE A 41 -3.49 -5.15 -14.82
N ILE A 42 -2.55 -5.25 -13.86
CA ILE A 42 -1.56 -6.32 -13.79
C ILE A 42 -1.93 -7.28 -12.68
N GLU A 43 -2.20 -8.53 -13.05
CA GLU A 43 -2.48 -9.62 -12.11
C GLU A 43 -1.17 -10.20 -11.53
N ALA A 44 -1.19 -10.47 -10.23
CA ALA A 44 -0.07 -11.05 -9.52
C ALA A 44 0.04 -12.55 -9.81
N HIS A 45 1.23 -12.97 -10.19
CA HIS A 45 1.53 -14.36 -10.50
C HIS A 45 2.57 -14.89 -9.50
N ARG A 46 2.35 -16.12 -9.04
CA ARG A 46 3.34 -16.90 -8.30
C ARG A 46 3.95 -17.95 -9.21
N LEU A 47 5.22 -18.26 -8.96
CA LEU A 47 5.85 -19.42 -9.57
C LEU A 47 5.47 -20.66 -8.77
N ASN A 48 5.43 -21.81 -9.43
CA ASN A 48 5.40 -23.10 -8.74
C ASN A 48 6.60 -23.26 -7.81
N LEU A 49 6.49 -24.16 -6.83
CA LEU A 49 7.51 -24.33 -5.81
C LEU A 49 8.83 -24.85 -6.44
N PRO A 50 10.00 -24.49 -5.88
CA PRO A 50 11.29 -24.91 -6.42
C PRO A 50 11.46 -26.43 -6.54
N TRP A 51 10.78 -27.19 -5.67
CA TRP A 51 10.78 -28.66 -5.69
C TRP A 51 10.10 -29.26 -6.93
N ASP A 52 9.18 -28.53 -7.56
CA ASP A 52 8.46 -28.98 -8.76
C ASP A 52 9.15 -28.53 -10.06
N TRP A 53 10.21 -27.72 -9.98
CA TRP A 53 10.86 -27.17 -11.18
C TRP A 53 11.58 -28.22 -12.03
N SER A 54 12.10 -29.27 -11.39
CA SER A 54 12.79 -30.34 -12.10
C SER A 54 11.85 -31.21 -12.94
N THR A 55 10.57 -31.30 -12.55
CA THR A 55 9.57 -32.17 -13.19
C THR A 55 8.58 -31.38 -14.05
N ALA A 56 8.09 -30.25 -13.56
CA ALA A 56 7.04 -29.44 -14.21
C ALA A 56 7.59 -28.17 -14.91
N GLY A 57 8.88 -27.88 -14.76
CA GLY A 57 9.49 -26.64 -15.24
C GLY A 57 9.03 -25.41 -14.44
N LEU A 58 9.30 -24.21 -14.97
CA LEU A 58 8.80 -22.96 -14.40
C LEU A 58 7.38 -22.69 -14.90
N GLN A 59 6.40 -22.86 -14.01
CA GLN A 59 4.99 -22.60 -14.29
C GLN A 59 4.52 -21.37 -13.51
N THR A 60 3.78 -20.48 -14.17
CA THR A 60 3.17 -19.30 -13.54
C THR A 60 1.72 -19.61 -13.17
N GLN A 61 1.39 -19.50 -11.90
CA GLN A 61 0.01 -19.61 -11.39
C GLN A 61 -0.48 -18.22 -11.01
N SER A 62 -1.67 -17.84 -11.47
CA SER A 62 -2.30 -16.59 -11.02
C SER A 62 -2.69 -16.70 -9.53
N LEU A 63 -2.49 -15.60 -8.79
CA LEU A 63 -2.96 -15.46 -7.41
C LEU A 63 -4.41 -14.94 -7.31
N GLY A 64 -5.05 -14.62 -8.44
CA GLY A 64 -6.40 -14.06 -8.49
C GLY A 64 -6.52 -12.66 -7.90
N ILE A 65 -5.40 -11.94 -7.74
CA ILE A 65 -5.35 -10.58 -7.20
C ILE A 65 -4.46 -9.69 -8.07
N TYR A 66 -4.76 -8.39 -8.08
CA TYR A 66 -4.02 -7.40 -8.84
C TYR A 66 -2.88 -6.77 -8.00
N CYS A 67 -1.83 -6.31 -8.69
CA CYS A 67 -0.66 -5.65 -8.09
C CYS A 67 -0.97 -4.25 -7.51
N GLN A 68 -2.21 -3.78 -7.64
CA GLN A 68 -2.68 -2.48 -7.18
C GLN A 68 -2.35 -2.23 -5.69
N VAL A 69 -2.66 -3.17 -4.80
CA VAL A 69 -2.37 -3.02 -3.36
C VAL A 69 -0.87 -2.95 -3.10
N ALA A 70 -0.08 -3.75 -3.81
CA ALA A 70 1.39 -3.70 -3.71
C ALA A 70 1.93 -2.34 -4.13
N ALA A 71 1.40 -1.74 -5.20
CA ALA A 71 1.79 -0.41 -5.66
C ALA A 71 1.52 0.69 -4.62
N VAL A 72 0.36 0.62 -3.94
CA VAL A 72 0.00 1.55 -2.86
C VAL A 72 1.00 1.47 -1.70
N LEU A 73 1.27 0.26 -1.21
CA LEU A 73 2.19 0.02 -0.10
C LEU A 73 3.63 0.38 -0.48
N LEU A 74 4.06 0.03 -1.70
CA LEU A 74 5.38 0.37 -2.22
C LEU A 74 5.56 1.89 -2.33
N THR A 75 4.54 2.61 -2.79
CA THR A 75 4.56 4.08 -2.85
C THR A 75 4.75 4.68 -1.46
N GLY A 76 4.04 4.18 -0.45
CA GLY A 76 4.25 4.59 0.95
C GLY A 76 5.67 4.29 1.43
N CYS A 77 6.15 3.06 1.21
CA CYS A 77 7.50 2.65 1.54
C CYS A 77 8.59 3.46 0.82
N LEU A 78 8.37 4.00 -0.37
CA LEU A 78 9.44 4.72 -1.11
C LEU A 78 9.31 6.24 -1.01
N GLY A 79 8.11 6.78 -1.19
CA GLY A 79 7.84 8.22 -1.19
C GLY A 79 7.48 8.79 0.19
N GLY A 80 7.22 7.93 1.18
CA GLY A 80 6.83 8.32 2.53
C GLY A 80 5.36 8.74 2.65
N LYS A 81 4.96 9.12 3.86
CA LYS A 81 3.56 9.40 4.23
C LYS A 81 2.88 10.38 3.26
N ASN A 82 3.49 11.54 3.03
CA ASN A 82 2.85 12.62 2.27
C ASN A 82 2.70 12.27 0.79
N ALA A 83 3.77 11.79 0.14
CA ALA A 83 3.70 11.41 -1.27
C ALA A 83 2.74 10.24 -1.49
N GLY A 84 2.73 9.26 -0.59
CA GLY A 84 1.76 8.16 -0.60
C GLY A 84 0.31 8.67 -0.52
N ILE A 85 -0.01 9.52 0.45
CA ILE A 85 -1.35 10.10 0.60
C ILE A 85 -1.75 10.89 -0.65
N ILE A 86 -0.89 11.77 -1.14
CA ILE A 86 -1.16 12.60 -2.34
C ILE A 86 -1.41 11.70 -3.56
N ALA A 87 -0.61 10.64 -3.74
CA ALA A 87 -0.79 9.69 -4.83
C ALA A 87 -2.17 9.03 -4.77
N GLN A 88 -2.59 8.54 -3.60
CA GLN A 88 -3.85 7.81 -3.48
C GLN A 88 -5.07 8.72 -3.60
N ILE A 89 -4.97 9.96 -3.10
CA ILE A 89 -6.00 10.99 -3.35
C ILE A 89 -6.12 11.26 -4.86
N ALA A 90 -5.00 11.47 -5.55
CA ALA A 90 -5.01 11.72 -6.98
C ALA A 90 -5.57 10.51 -7.76
N TYR A 91 -5.22 9.28 -7.38
CA TYR A 91 -5.77 8.07 -7.97
C TYR A 91 -7.31 8.02 -7.86
N ILE A 92 -7.85 8.31 -6.67
CA ILE A 92 -9.31 8.35 -6.45
C ILE A 92 -9.97 9.43 -7.30
N LEU A 93 -9.40 10.65 -7.33
CA LEU A 93 -9.94 11.75 -8.13
C LEU A 93 -9.93 11.43 -9.62
N ILE A 94 -8.84 10.84 -10.13
CA ILE A 94 -8.75 10.40 -11.52
C ILE A 94 -9.83 9.35 -11.83
N GLY A 95 -10.01 8.35 -10.96
CA GLY A 95 -11.02 7.31 -11.15
C GLY A 95 -12.48 7.77 -11.06
N LEU A 96 -12.74 8.81 -10.26
CA LEU A 96 -14.08 9.37 -10.10
C LEU A 96 -14.44 10.43 -11.15
N PHE A 97 -13.48 11.20 -11.66
CA PHE A 97 -13.79 12.38 -12.48
C PHE A 97 -13.19 12.36 -13.89
N TRP A 98 -12.16 11.54 -14.14
CA TRP A 98 -11.37 11.66 -15.38
C TRP A 98 -11.38 10.38 -16.22
N LEU A 99 -10.84 9.28 -15.68
CA LEU A 99 -10.64 8.03 -16.41
C LEU A 99 -11.23 6.84 -15.65
N PRO A 100 -11.77 5.81 -16.33
CA PRO A 100 -12.24 4.59 -15.69
C PRO A 100 -11.06 3.68 -15.29
N VAL A 101 -10.28 4.11 -14.30
CA VAL A 101 -9.09 3.38 -13.83
C VAL A 101 -9.41 2.33 -12.76
N PHE A 102 -10.66 2.21 -12.32
CA PHE A 102 -11.07 1.17 -11.38
C PHE A 102 -11.45 -0.11 -12.13
N SER A 103 -11.35 -1.27 -11.46
CA SER A 103 -11.50 -2.58 -12.10
C SER A 103 -12.89 -2.84 -12.69
N GLN A 104 -13.94 -2.19 -12.16
CA GLN A 104 -15.32 -2.24 -12.68
C GLN A 104 -15.75 -0.94 -13.38
N GLY A 105 -14.79 -0.11 -13.83
CA GLY A 105 -15.05 1.15 -14.53
C GLY A 105 -14.60 2.38 -13.74
N GLY A 106 -15.47 3.39 -13.63
CA GLY A 106 -15.18 4.63 -12.91
C GLY A 106 -16.42 5.52 -12.82
N LYS A 107 -16.24 6.77 -12.38
CA LYS A 107 -17.29 7.77 -12.15
C LYS A 107 -18.04 7.63 -10.82
N LEU A 108 -18.97 8.56 -10.57
CA LEU A 108 -19.73 8.65 -9.31
C LEU A 108 -20.61 7.42 -9.02
N GLY A 109 -20.99 6.64 -10.03
CA GLY A 109 -21.70 5.37 -9.82
C GLY A 109 -20.87 4.35 -9.04
N TYR A 110 -19.54 4.42 -9.13
CA TYR A 110 -18.63 3.55 -8.40
C TYR A 110 -18.70 3.75 -6.87
N LEU A 111 -19.28 4.86 -6.40
CA LEU A 111 -19.47 5.08 -4.97
C LEU A 111 -20.39 4.01 -4.34
N THR A 112 -21.30 3.38 -5.07
CA THR A 112 -22.13 2.32 -4.48
C THR A 112 -21.44 0.96 -4.47
N GLU A 113 -20.25 0.85 -5.06
CA GLU A 113 -19.58 -0.42 -5.25
C GLU A 113 -18.88 -0.90 -3.96
N PRO A 114 -19.05 -2.18 -3.55
CA PRO A 114 -18.43 -2.72 -2.34
C PRO A 114 -16.90 -2.53 -2.30
N THR A 115 -16.25 -2.63 -3.45
CA THR A 115 -14.79 -2.51 -3.59
C THR A 115 -14.29 -1.08 -3.41
N PHE A 116 -15.14 -0.06 -3.55
CA PHE A 116 -14.74 1.34 -3.41
C PHE A 116 -14.21 1.65 -2.00
N GLY A 117 -14.77 1.00 -0.97
CA GLY A 117 -14.28 1.13 0.41
C GLY A 117 -12.81 0.76 0.59
N TYR A 118 -12.34 -0.22 -0.18
CA TYR A 118 -10.95 -0.66 -0.17
C TYR A 118 -10.05 0.35 -0.89
N ILE A 119 -10.55 0.97 -1.96
CA ILE A 119 -9.88 2.07 -2.66
C ILE A 119 -9.75 3.29 -1.75
N LEU A 120 -10.79 3.65 -1.00
CA LEU A 120 -10.70 4.69 0.04
C LEU A 120 -9.65 4.35 1.09
N GLY A 121 -9.55 3.06 1.44
CA GLY A 121 -8.52 2.51 2.33
C GLY A 121 -7.08 2.71 1.83
N PHE A 122 -6.85 3.01 0.56
CA PHE A 122 -5.50 3.26 0.03
C PHE A 122 -4.86 4.49 0.66
N ILE A 123 -5.64 5.52 0.98
CA ILE A 123 -5.15 6.74 1.61
C ILE A 123 -4.51 6.45 2.99
N PRO A 124 -5.24 5.88 3.97
CA PRO A 124 -4.65 5.55 5.27
C PRO A 124 -3.61 4.44 5.15
N ALA A 125 -3.75 3.48 4.22
CA ALA A 125 -2.75 2.45 4.00
C ALA A 125 -1.39 3.04 3.60
N ALA A 126 -1.36 3.89 2.58
CA ALA A 126 -0.13 4.56 2.14
C ALA A 126 0.43 5.51 3.20
N GLY A 127 -0.45 6.22 3.92
CA GLY A 127 -0.07 7.14 4.98
C GLY A 127 0.57 6.44 6.19
N ILE A 128 -0.04 5.36 6.68
CA ILE A 128 0.47 4.56 7.80
C ILE A 128 1.75 3.83 7.36
N CYS A 129 1.71 3.14 6.23
CA CYS A 129 2.86 2.43 5.68
C CYS A 129 4.06 3.37 5.51
N GLY A 130 3.87 4.52 4.85
CA GLY A 130 4.95 5.49 4.65
C GLY A 130 5.39 6.20 5.92
N TRP A 131 4.54 6.33 6.94
CA TRP A 131 4.96 6.87 8.23
C TRP A 131 5.86 5.87 8.98
N LEU A 132 5.46 4.60 9.10
CA LEU A 132 6.26 3.59 9.79
C LEU A 132 7.58 3.32 9.04
N ALA A 133 7.54 3.27 7.71
CA ALA A 133 8.70 2.92 6.89
C ALA A 133 9.85 3.93 7.03
N PHE A 134 9.56 5.19 7.38
CA PHE A 134 10.56 6.24 7.64
C PHE A 134 10.75 6.54 9.13
N ARG A 135 10.05 5.83 10.02
CA ARG A 135 10.15 6.02 11.48
C ARG A 135 11.32 5.25 12.09
N TYR A 136 11.66 4.11 11.50
CA TYR A 136 12.66 3.18 12.01
C TYR A 136 13.87 3.08 11.06
N VAL A 137 14.97 2.48 11.55
CA VAL A 137 16.15 2.18 10.73
C VAL A 137 15.75 1.25 9.59
N LEU A 138 16.34 1.47 8.41
CA LEU A 138 16.07 0.67 7.22
C LEU A 138 16.42 -0.80 7.46
N SER A 139 15.39 -1.63 7.58
CA SER A 139 15.49 -3.10 7.65
C SER A 139 14.32 -3.73 6.90
N LEU A 140 14.47 -4.99 6.50
CA LEU A 140 13.40 -5.73 5.80
C LEU A 140 12.19 -5.90 6.71
N GLU A 141 12.41 -6.16 8.00
CA GLU A 141 11.37 -6.36 9.01
C GLU A 141 10.58 -5.07 9.23
N ALA A 142 11.27 -3.92 9.32
CA ALA A 142 10.61 -2.62 9.46
C ALA A 142 9.72 -2.31 8.25
N LEU A 143 10.18 -2.60 7.03
CA LEU A 143 9.40 -2.40 5.81
C LEU A 143 8.23 -3.38 5.69
N ALA A 144 8.44 -4.66 6.03
CA ALA A 144 7.39 -5.67 6.05
C ALA A 144 6.30 -5.32 7.08
N LEU A 145 6.68 -4.91 8.29
CA LEU A 145 5.74 -4.46 9.32
C LEU A 145 4.99 -3.20 8.87
N SER A 146 5.67 -2.25 8.24
CA SER A 146 5.06 -1.03 7.71
C SER A 146 4.01 -1.34 6.65
N ALA A 147 4.35 -2.21 5.69
CA ALA A 147 3.43 -2.66 4.65
C ALA A 147 2.27 -3.49 5.21
N PHE A 148 2.53 -4.35 6.20
CA PHE A 148 1.49 -5.10 6.90
C PHE A 148 0.50 -4.19 7.64
N CYS A 149 0.98 -3.20 8.40
CA CYS A 149 0.11 -2.21 9.05
C CYS A 149 -0.71 -1.41 8.03
N GLY A 150 -0.13 -1.06 6.89
CA GLY A 150 -0.85 -0.45 5.78
C GLY A 150 -1.96 -1.34 5.23
N LEU A 151 -1.68 -2.64 5.05
CA LEU A 151 -2.67 -3.62 4.61
C LEU A 151 -3.83 -3.75 5.61
N ILE A 152 -3.55 -3.80 6.91
CA ILE A 152 -4.60 -3.84 7.94
C ILE A 152 -5.48 -2.58 7.89
N ALA A 153 -4.88 -1.40 7.70
CA ALA A 153 -5.64 -0.16 7.57
C ALA A 153 -6.54 -0.16 6.34
N LEU A 154 -6.04 -0.66 5.21
CA LEU A 154 -6.80 -0.84 3.97
C LEU A 154 -8.05 -1.70 4.22
N HIS A 155 -7.87 -2.90 4.79
CA HIS A 155 -9.00 -3.81 5.06
C HIS A 155 -9.97 -3.24 6.09
N SER A 156 -9.47 -2.53 7.10
CA SER A 156 -10.32 -1.90 8.12
C SER A 156 -11.23 -0.83 7.50
N CYS A 157 -10.69 -0.01 6.59
CA CYS A 157 -11.50 0.95 5.82
C CYS A 157 -12.51 0.25 4.89
N GLY A 158 -12.08 -0.80 4.18
CA GLY A 158 -12.98 -1.59 3.33
C GLY A 158 -14.14 -2.21 4.10
N ILE A 159 -13.86 -2.85 5.24
CA ILE A 159 -14.88 -3.47 6.09
C ILE A 159 -15.82 -2.41 6.68
N LEU A 160 -15.30 -1.27 7.16
CA LEU A 160 -16.12 -0.17 7.66
C LEU A 160 -17.06 0.35 6.56
N TYR A 161 -16.58 0.42 5.32
CA TYR A 161 -17.39 0.80 4.18
C TYR A 161 -18.51 -0.19 3.89
N LEU A 162 -18.21 -1.50 3.90
CA LEU A 162 -19.22 -2.55 3.75
C LEU A 162 -20.31 -2.45 4.82
N MET A 163 -19.94 -2.19 6.08
CA MET A 163 -20.89 -1.96 7.16
C MET A 163 -21.79 -0.75 6.87
N GLY A 164 -21.22 0.34 6.35
CA GLY A 164 -21.98 1.51 5.91
C GLY A 164 -22.97 1.19 4.77
N LEU A 165 -22.53 0.43 3.76
CA LEU A 165 -23.39 0.00 2.66
C LEU A 165 -24.53 -0.91 3.13
N THR A 166 -24.29 -1.78 4.12
CA THR A 166 -25.36 -2.59 4.72
C THR A 166 -26.38 -1.76 5.46
N LEU A 167 -25.94 -0.73 6.18
CA LEU A 167 -26.83 0.12 6.96
C LEU A 167 -27.71 1.01 6.06
N LEU A 168 -27.21 1.34 4.88
CA LEU A 168 -27.94 2.09 3.85
C LEU A 168 -28.75 1.19 2.90
N GLU A 169 -28.86 -0.11 3.18
CA GLU A 169 -29.54 -1.13 2.34
C GLU A 169 -29.00 -1.25 0.90
N LYS A 170 -27.87 -0.61 0.58
CA LYS A 170 -27.27 -0.61 -0.76
C LYS A 170 -26.54 -1.91 -1.08
N LEU A 171 -26.09 -2.66 -0.07
CA LEU A 171 -25.42 -3.95 -0.29
C LEU A 171 -26.40 -5.04 -0.77
N GLN A 172 -27.69 -4.92 -0.45
CA GLN A 172 -28.71 -5.89 -0.86
C GLN A 172 -28.91 -5.92 -2.38
N ALA A 173 -28.60 -4.81 -3.08
CA ALA A 173 -28.59 -4.75 -4.53
C ALA A 173 -27.55 -5.71 -5.17
N THR A 174 -26.58 -6.19 -4.39
CA THR A 174 -25.54 -7.12 -4.84
C THR A 174 -25.85 -8.58 -4.44
N GLU A 175 -27.00 -8.87 -3.81
CA GLU A 175 -27.39 -10.18 -3.25
C GLU A 175 -26.39 -10.82 -2.26
N LEU A 176 -25.40 -10.06 -1.78
CA LEU A 176 -24.40 -10.53 -0.84
C LEU A 176 -24.77 -10.17 0.60
N SER A 177 -24.71 -11.16 1.50
CA SER A 177 -24.71 -10.88 2.93
C SER A 177 -23.39 -10.22 3.37
N LEU A 178 -23.41 -9.46 4.47
CA LEU A 178 -22.21 -8.79 4.99
C LEU A 178 -21.04 -9.76 5.21
N LEU A 179 -21.32 -10.94 5.79
CA LEU A 179 -20.29 -11.95 6.06
C LEU A 179 -19.70 -12.50 4.77
N GLN A 180 -20.53 -12.75 3.74
CA GLN A 180 -20.05 -13.18 2.43
C GLN A 180 -19.21 -12.08 1.76
N ALA A 181 -19.61 -10.81 1.86
CA ALA A 181 -18.83 -9.70 1.31
C ALA A 181 -17.46 -9.58 2.00
N ILE A 182 -17.40 -9.67 3.33
CA ILE A 182 -16.13 -9.66 4.07
C ILE A 182 -15.27 -10.88 3.70
N ALA A 183 -15.88 -12.07 3.56
CA ALA A 183 -15.15 -13.26 3.15
C ALA A 183 -14.55 -13.09 1.74
N LEU A 184 -15.34 -12.59 0.80
CA LEU A 184 -14.95 -12.40 -0.60
C LEU A 184 -13.87 -11.34 -0.77
N TYR A 185 -14.03 -10.17 -0.16
CA TYR A 185 -13.17 -9.00 -0.42
C TYR A 185 -12.02 -8.85 0.58
N SER A 186 -12.13 -9.41 1.79
CA SER A 186 -11.05 -9.36 2.78
C SER A 186 -10.40 -10.73 3.00
N VAL A 187 -11.16 -11.76 3.37
CA VAL A 187 -10.56 -13.03 3.86
C VAL A 187 -9.89 -13.83 2.75
N THR A 188 -10.58 -14.06 1.64
CA THR A 188 -10.05 -14.83 0.50
C THR A 188 -8.76 -14.23 -0.09
N PRO A 189 -8.68 -12.91 -0.39
CA PRO A 189 -7.45 -12.34 -0.96
C PRO A 189 -6.34 -12.11 0.06
N PHE A 190 -6.61 -12.17 1.37
CA PHE A 190 -5.66 -11.84 2.43
C PHE A 190 -4.33 -12.63 2.36
N PRO A 191 -4.32 -13.97 2.16
CA PRO A 191 -3.08 -14.73 2.09
C PRO A 191 -2.22 -14.31 0.89
N SER A 192 -2.84 -14.09 -0.28
CA SER A 192 -2.15 -13.62 -1.48
C SER A 192 -1.58 -12.21 -1.30
N GLN A 193 -2.31 -11.33 -0.62
CA GLN A 193 -1.83 -9.97 -0.31
C GLN A 193 -0.70 -9.97 0.73
N LEU A 194 -0.66 -10.94 1.64
CA LEU A 194 0.48 -11.12 2.54
C LEU A 194 1.76 -11.50 1.79
N MET A 195 1.65 -12.32 0.74
CA MET A 195 2.79 -12.58 -0.16
C MET A 195 3.27 -11.29 -0.85
N LEU A 196 2.33 -10.43 -1.29
CA LEU A 196 2.68 -9.13 -1.86
C LEU A 196 3.37 -8.21 -0.86
N VAL A 197 2.97 -8.22 0.41
CA VAL A 197 3.65 -7.46 1.49
C VAL A 197 5.13 -7.84 1.58
N CYS A 198 5.44 -9.13 1.52
CA CYS A 198 6.83 -9.61 1.48
C CYS A 198 7.57 -9.10 0.24
N GLY A 199 6.95 -9.18 -0.93
CA GLY A 199 7.52 -8.66 -2.19
C GLY A 199 7.79 -7.15 -2.12
N VAL A 200 6.84 -6.38 -1.60
CA VAL A 200 6.98 -4.93 -1.40
C VAL A 200 8.14 -4.62 -0.46
N ALA A 201 8.30 -5.35 0.64
CA ALA A 201 9.40 -5.13 1.57
C ALA A 201 10.77 -5.35 0.92
N VAL A 202 10.93 -6.44 0.15
CA VAL A 202 12.18 -6.76 -0.57
C VAL A 202 12.48 -5.70 -1.62
N VAL A 203 11.51 -5.34 -2.46
CA VAL A 203 11.68 -4.32 -3.51
C VAL A 203 11.99 -2.96 -2.88
N ALA A 204 11.24 -2.56 -1.85
CA ALA A 204 11.46 -1.28 -1.17
C ALA A 204 12.85 -1.21 -0.53
N TYR A 205 13.31 -2.29 0.09
CA TYR A 205 14.64 -2.35 0.69
C TYR A 205 15.73 -2.21 -0.37
N GLY A 206 15.63 -2.94 -1.49
CA GLY A 206 16.58 -2.86 -2.59
C GLY A 206 16.63 -1.46 -3.20
N VAL A 207 15.47 -0.87 -3.48
CA VAL A 207 15.38 0.48 -4.07
C VAL A 207 15.92 1.54 -3.12
N ARG A 208 15.61 1.48 -1.82
CA ARG A 208 16.13 2.45 -0.84
C ARG A 208 17.65 2.36 -0.67
N ARG A 209 18.23 1.16 -0.75
CA ARG A 209 19.69 0.95 -0.76
C ARG A 209 20.35 1.61 -1.98
N ILE A 210 19.73 1.53 -3.16
CA ILE A 210 20.24 2.14 -4.39
C ILE A 210 20.11 3.67 -4.36
N LEU A 211 18.99 4.18 -3.83
CA LEU A 211 18.72 5.62 -3.75
C LEU A 211 19.48 6.34 -2.61
N PHE A 212 20.38 5.65 -1.91
CA PHE A 212 21.18 6.16 -0.79
C PHE A 212 20.34 6.86 0.30
N TYR A 213 19.18 6.29 0.63
CA TYR A 213 18.41 6.66 1.82
C TYR A 213 19.05 6.16 3.12
#